data_AF-A0A178W264-F1
#
_entry.id   AF-A0A178W264-F1
#
_cell.length_a   1.000
_cell.length_b   1.000
_cell.length_c   1.000
_cell.angle_alpha   90.00
_cell.angle_beta   90.00
_cell.angle_gamma   90.00
#
_symmetry.space_group_name_H-M   'P 1'
#
loop_
_entity.id
_entity.type
_entity.pdbx_description
1 polymer ?
#
loop_
_entity_poly.entity_id
_entity_poly.type
_entity_poly.pdbx_seq_one_letter_code
_entity_poly.pdbx_strand_id
1 'polypeptide(L)'
;MLQRYIQFVKKNFRPVLSKEAEEIISSYYRLQRRSSTHNAARTTVRMLESLIRLAQAHARLMFRNEVTRLDAITAILCIESSMTISAIVDSMGNALHSNFSEEPDQEYVKQEKIILGKLRRDDIY
;
A
#
# COMPACT_ATOMS: atom_id res chain seq x y z
N MET A 1 -4.13 -2.46 27.09
CA MET A 1 -4.51 -1.23 26.36
C MET A 1 -4.66 -1.45 24.85
N LEU A 2 -3.66 -2.00 24.15
CA LEU A 2 -3.70 -2.21 22.69
C LEU A 2 -4.88 -3.07 22.19
N GLN A 3 -5.18 -4.19 22.84
CA GLN A 3 -6.31 -5.06 22.46
C GLN A 3 -7.66 -4.32 22.51
N ARG A 4 -7.86 -3.46 23.52
CA ARG A 4 -9.07 -2.63 23.62
C ARG A 4 -9.15 -1.62 22.49
N TYR A 5 -8.02 -1.00 22.12
CA TYR A 5 -7.94 -0.09 20.99
C TYR A 5 -8.32 -0.78 19.67
N ILE A 6 -7.71 -1.94 19.38
CA ILE A 6 -7.99 -2.71 18.16
C ILE A 6 -9.48 -3.10 18.09
N GLN A 7 -10.07 -3.55 19.20
CA GLN A 7 -11.49 -3.87 19.25
C GLN A 7 -12.38 -2.64 19.04
N PHE A 8 -12.00 -1.50 19.62
CA PHE A 8 -12.72 -0.23 19.48
C PHE A 8 -12.73 0.23 18.03
N VAL A 9 -11.56 0.33 17.39
CA VAL A 9 -11.49 0.85 16.02
C VAL A 9 -12.17 -0.08 15.02
N LYS A 10 -12.10 -1.42 15.25
CA LYS A 10 -12.78 -2.41 14.42
C LYS A 10 -14.31 -2.26 14.44
N LYS A 11 -14.89 -1.85 15.57
CA LYS A 11 -16.34 -1.67 15.72
C LYS A 11 -16.83 -0.32 15.20
N ASN A 12 -16.06 0.74 15.41
CA ASN A 12 -16.52 2.12 15.20
C ASN A 12 -16.20 2.71 13.83
N PHE A 13 -15.22 2.16 13.10
CA PHE A 13 -14.77 2.73 11.83
C PHE A 13 -15.02 1.79 10.65
N ARG A 14 -15.61 2.33 9.59
CA ARG A 14 -15.82 1.65 8.31
C ARG A 14 -15.28 2.54 7.18
N PRO A 15 -13.95 2.63 7.01
CA PRO A 15 -13.37 3.61 6.11
C PRO A 15 -13.75 3.36 4.65
N VAL A 16 -14.14 4.42 3.95
CA VAL A 16 -14.41 4.40 2.51
C VAL A 16 -13.21 4.98 1.76
N LEU A 17 -12.96 4.50 0.55
CA LEU A 17 -11.89 5.02 -0.29
C LEU A 17 -12.17 6.47 -0.67
N SER A 18 -11.18 7.35 -0.43
CA SER A 18 -11.12 8.62 -1.16
C SER A 18 -10.81 8.34 -2.62
N LYS A 19 -11.20 9.27 -3.49
CA LYS A 19 -10.92 9.19 -4.93
C LYS A 19 -9.42 9.01 -5.21
N GLU A 20 -8.59 9.73 -4.46
CA GLU A 20 -7.13 9.63 -4.59
C GLU A 20 -6.59 8.25 -4.19
N ALA A 21 -7.06 7.68 -3.07
CA ALA A 21 -6.66 6.34 -2.67
C ALA A 21 -7.08 5.28 -3.69
N GLU A 22 -8.28 5.42 -4.25
CA GLU A 22 -8.80 4.55 -5.31
C GLU A 22 -7.95 4.60 -6.58
N GLU A 23 -7.57 5.81 -7.03
CA GLU A 23 -6.69 6.01 -8.18
C GLU A 23 -5.32 5.35 -7.98
N ILE A 24 -4.71 5.51 -6.80
CA ILE A 24 -3.40 4.92 -6.48
C ILE A 24 -3.46 3.39 -6.46
N ILE A 25 -4.44 2.81 -5.75
CA ILE A 25 -4.61 1.36 -5.66
C ILE A 25 -4.88 0.75 -7.04
N SER A 26 -5.74 1.40 -7.84
CA SER A 26 -6.08 0.93 -9.18
C SER A 26 -4.90 1.00 -10.13
N SER A 27 -4.08 2.05 -10.05
CA SER A 27 -2.88 2.21 -10.87
C SER A 27 -1.82 1.17 -10.51
N TYR A 28 -1.60 0.92 -9.22
CA TYR A 28 -0.69 -0.14 -8.79
C TYR A 28 -1.16 -1.53 -9.23
N TYR A 29 -2.46 -1.81 -9.14
CA TYR A 29 -3.01 -3.07 -9.64
C TYR A 29 -2.79 -3.27 -11.15
N ARG A 30 -2.98 -2.21 -11.96
CA ARG A 30 -2.71 -2.23 -13.41
C ARG A 30 -1.24 -2.49 -13.71
N LEU A 31 -0.34 -1.78 -13.04
CA LEU A 31 1.11 -1.95 -13.16
C LEU A 31 1.52 -3.42 -12.88
N GLN A 32 1.05 -3.98 -11.77
CA GLN A 32 1.39 -5.35 -11.40
C GLN A 32 0.85 -6.37 -12.41
N ARG A 33 -0.28 -6.09 -13.05
CA ARG A 33 -0.88 -6.98 -14.06
C ARG A 33 -0.04 -7.00 -15.33
N ARG A 34 0.47 -5.84 -15.76
CA ARG A 34 1.38 -5.71 -16.90
C ARG A 34 2.75 -6.35 -16.64
N SER A 35 3.31 -6.14 -15.45
CA SER A 35 4.63 -6.68 -15.07
C SER A 35 4.64 -8.20 -14.86
N SER A 36 3.48 -8.85 -14.75
CA SER A 36 3.35 -10.27 -14.38
C SER A 36 3.50 -11.27 -15.53
N THR A 37 4.28 -10.97 -16.57
CA THR A 37 4.52 -11.89 -17.71
C THR A 37 5.06 -13.27 -17.31
N HIS A 38 5.74 -13.39 -16.15
CA HIS A 38 6.20 -14.67 -15.58
C HIS A 38 5.35 -15.21 -14.41
N ASN A 39 4.42 -14.42 -13.83
CA ASN A 39 3.69 -14.75 -12.59
C ASN A 39 2.21 -14.32 -12.62
N ALA A 40 1.56 -14.43 -13.78
CA ALA A 40 0.17 -14.00 -14.03
C ALA A 40 -0.85 -14.59 -13.03
N ALA A 41 -0.57 -15.76 -12.45
CA ALA A 41 -1.42 -16.40 -11.44
C ALA A 41 -1.50 -15.63 -10.10
N ARG A 42 -0.57 -14.71 -9.82
CA ARG A 42 -0.49 -13.97 -8.54
C ARG A 42 -1.24 -12.64 -8.57
N THR A 43 -1.38 -12.00 -9.74
CA THR A 43 -2.07 -10.70 -9.92
C THR A 43 -3.58 -10.87 -10.15
N THR A 44 -4.26 -11.46 -9.18
CA THR A 44 -5.69 -11.74 -9.25
C THR A 44 -6.53 -10.62 -8.64
N VAL A 45 -7.84 -10.63 -8.87
CA VAL A 45 -8.81 -9.77 -8.15
C VAL A 45 -8.62 -9.86 -6.63
N ARG A 46 -8.19 -11.01 -6.10
CA ARG A 46 -7.89 -11.18 -4.67
C ARG A 46 -6.76 -10.26 -4.18
N MET A 47 -5.79 -9.94 -5.03
CA MET A 47 -4.72 -9.01 -4.68
C MET A 47 -5.26 -7.59 -4.53
N LEU A 48 -6.13 -7.15 -5.45
CA LEU A 48 -6.81 -5.87 -5.37
C LEU A 48 -7.67 -5.77 -4.10
N GLU A 49 -8.46 -6.80 -3.80
CA GLU A 49 -9.23 -6.83 -2.56
C GLU A 49 -8.34 -6.78 -1.30
N SER A 50 -7.17 -7.45 -1.34
CA SER A 50 -6.21 -7.39 -0.24
C SER A 50 -5.62 -6.00 -0.05
N LEU A 51 -5.27 -5.28 -1.13
CA LEU A 51 -4.84 -3.88 -1.07
C LEU A 51 -5.90 -3.01 -0.38
N ILE A 52 -7.16 -3.12 -0.82
CA ILE A 52 -8.28 -2.36 -0.27
C ILE A 52 -8.45 -2.66 1.22
N ARG A 53 -8.43 -3.95 1.60
CA ARG A 53 -8.56 -4.37 3.01
C ARG A 53 -7.41 -3.85 3.88
N LEU A 54 -6.17 -3.87 3.37
CA LEU A 54 -5.00 -3.34 4.07
C LEU A 54 -5.10 -1.82 4.26
N ALA A 55 -5.45 -1.07 3.21
CA ALA A 55 -5.62 0.37 3.29
C ALA A 55 -6.74 0.77 4.27
N GLN A 56 -7.89 0.07 4.23
CA GLN A 56 -8.96 0.26 5.22
C GLN A 56 -8.55 -0.14 6.64
N ALA A 57 -7.73 -1.19 6.81
CA ALA A 57 -7.20 -1.56 8.11
C ALA A 57 -6.27 -0.48 8.67
N HIS A 58 -5.39 0.08 7.83
CA HIS A 58 -4.51 1.17 8.21
C HIS A 58 -5.30 2.44 8.59
N ALA A 59 -6.29 2.84 7.78
CA ALA A 59 -7.17 3.98 8.11
C ALA A 59 -7.92 3.78 9.44
N ARG A 60 -8.38 2.55 9.75
CA ARG A 60 -8.99 2.21 11.05
C ARG A 60 -8.00 2.39 12.20
N LEU A 61 -6.76 1.90 12.03
CA LEU A 61 -5.72 2.06 13.05
C LEU A 61 -5.33 3.52 13.25
N MET A 62 -5.49 4.36 12.22
CA MET A 62 -5.29 5.82 12.28
C MET A 62 -6.53 6.60 12.72
N PHE A 63 -7.58 5.91 13.18
CA PHE A 63 -8.81 6.53 13.72
C PHE A 63 -9.57 7.39 12.68
N ARG A 64 -9.57 6.99 11.41
CA ARG A 64 -10.21 7.71 10.30
C ARG A 64 -11.35 6.90 9.67
N ASN A 65 -12.37 7.58 9.14
CA ASN A 65 -13.48 7.00 8.36
C ASN A 65 -13.29 7.16 6.83
N GLU A 66 -12.14 7.67 6.42
CA GLU A 66 -11.76 7.80 5.02
C GLU A 66 -10.36 7.23 4.84
N VAL A 67 -10.18 6.44 3.77
CA VAL A 67 -8.89 5.95 3.31
C VAL A 67 -8.26 7.03 2.45
N THR A 68 -7.10 7.50 2.88
CA THR A 68 -6.31 8.56 2.27
C THR A 68 -5.16 7.99 1.45
N ARG A 69 -4.45 8.87 0.74
CA ARG A 69 -3.19 8.55 0.05
C ARG A 69 -2.22 7.75 0.92
N LEU A 70 -2.00 8.19 2.16
CA LEU A 70 -1.09 7.53 3.11
C LEU A 70 -1.42 6.04 3.28
N ASP A 71 -2.70 5.72 3.43
CA ASP A 71 -3.13 4.33 3.63
C ASP A 71 -2.93 3.46 2.39
N ALA A 72 -3.15 4.03 1.21
CA ALA A 72 -2.91 3.36 -0.07
C ALA A 72 -1.42 3.06 -0.27
N ILE A 73 -0.56 4.03 0.00
CA ILE A 73 0.90 3.88 -0.07
C ILE A 73 1.39 2.83 0.93
N THR A 74 0.93 2.88 2.19
CA THR A 74 1.28 1.87 3.20
C THR A 74 0.83 0.47 2.80
N ALA A 75 -0.36 0.32 2.22
CA ALA A 75 -0.84 -0.98 1.73
C ALA A 75 0.05 -1.54 0.60
N ILE A 76 0.49 -0.69 -0.34
CA ILE A 76 1.42 -1.06 -1.40
C ILE A 76 2.76 -1.52 -0.82
N LEU A 77 3.33 -0.73 0.10
CA LEU A 77 4.60 -1.09 0.77
C LEU A 77 4.50 -2.44 1.48
N CYS A 78 3.37 -2.73 2.12
CA CYS A 78 3.12 -4.00 2.81
C CYS A 78 3.04 -5.19 1.84
N ILE A 79 2.44 -5.01 0.66
CA ILE A 79 2.43 -6.07 -0.36
C ILE A 79 3.82 -6.26 -0.95
N GLU A 80 4.49 -5.19 -1.34
CA GLU A 80 5.81 -5.27 -1.95
C GLU A 80 6.85 -5.91 -1.00
N SER A 81 6.78 -5.63 0.31
CA SER A 81 7.67 -6.26 1.29
C SER A 81 7.41 -7.76 1.47
N SER A 82 6.19 -8.22 1.16
CA SER A 82 5.82 -9.65 1.18
C SER A 82 6.19 -10.39 -0.11
N MET A 83 6.46 -9.68 -1.20
CA MET A 83 6.73 -10.27 -2.52
C MET A 83 8.23 -10.46 -2.74
N THR A 84 8.64 -11.70 -3.02
CA THR A 84 10.04 -12.06 -3.31
C THR A 84 10.60 -11.38 -4.57
N ILE A 85 9.73 -10.95 -5.49
CA ILE A 85 10.08 -10.19 -6.70
C ILE A 85 9.24 -8.93 -6.66
N SER A 86 9.86 -7.82 -6.30
CA SER A 86 9.20 -6.55 -6.09
C SER A 86 9.37 -5.67 -7.32
N ALA A 87 8.25 -5.21 -7.91
CA ALA A 87 8.30 -4.30 -9.06
C ALA A 87 8.77 -2.89 -8.65
N ILE A 88 8.59 -2.55 -7.37
CA ILE A 88 8.81 -1.20 -6.86
C ILE A 88 10.06 -1.10 -5.97
N VAL A 89 10.31 -2.10 -5.11
CA VAL A 89 11.12 -2.04 -3.87
C VAL A 89 12.50 -2.71 -4.02
N ASP A 90 12.88 -3.20 -5.20
CA ASP A 90 14.26 -3.70 -5.46
C ASP A 90 15.34 -2.63 -5.15
N SER A 91 14.96 -1.33 -5.13
CA SER A 91 15.83 -0.21 -4.73
C SER A 91 15.67 0.26 -3.26
N MET A 92 14.70 -0.25 -2.48
CA MET A 92 14.41 0.24 -1.11
C MET A 92 15.06 -0.61 -0.01
N GLY A 93 15.77 -1.69 -0.37
CA GLY A 93 16.42 -2.60 0.57
C GLY A 93 15.56 -3.81 0.92
N ASN A 94 16.22 -4.90 1.31
CA ASN A 94 15.58 -6.14 1.76
C ASN A 94 14.86 -5.88 3.09
N ALA A 95 13.59 -6.29 3.20
CA ALA A 95 12.80 -6.19 4.44
C ALA A 95 13.54 -6.78 5.66
N LEU A 96 14.40 -7.78 5.46
CA LEU A 96 15.23 -8.41 6.50
C LEU A 96 16.31 -7.50 7.10
N HIS A 97 16.64 -6.38 6.44
CA HIS A 97 17.62 -5.38 6.89
C HIS A 97 17.03 -3.98 7.01
N SER A 98 15.70 -3.86 7.09
CA SER A 98 15.05 -2.57 7.35
C SER A 98 15.39 -2.10 8.77
N ASN A 99 15.95 -0.90 8.88
CA ASN A 99 16.18 -0.24 10.16
C ASN A 99 15.09 0.82 10.38
N PHE A 100 14.74 1.10 11.64
CA PHE A 100 13.85 2.22 11.93
C PHE A 100 14.59 3.52 11.64
N SER A 101 14.09 4.30 10.67
CA SER A 101 14.64 5.63 10.38
C SER A 101 14.49 6.53 11.60
N GLU A 102 15.53 7.33 11.90
CA GLU A 102 15.44 8.41 12.89
C GLU A 102 14.43 9.49 12.46
N GLU A 103 14.17 9.59 11.15
CA GLU A 103 13.22 10.52 10.54
C GLU A 103 12.20 9.76 9.67
N PRO A 104 11.17 9.13 10.29
CA PRO A 104 10.21 8.28 9.59
C PRO A 104 9.33 9.04 8.59
N ASP A 105 9.00 10.31 8.88
CA ASP A 105 8.19 11.13 7.99
C ASP A 105 8.93 11.46 6.69
N GLN A 106 10.24 11.73 6.76
CA GLN A 106 11.06 11.96 5.58
C GLN A 106 11.20 10.70 4.73
N GLU A 107 11.39 9.55 5.38
CA GLU A 107 11.43 8.26 4.70
C GLU A 107 10.09 7.97 3.99
N TYR A 108 8.95 8.23 4.64
CA TYR A 108 7.64 8.13 4.01
C TYR A 108 7.53 9.01 2.76
N VAL A 109 7.91 10.29 2.84
CA VAL A 109 7.86 11.22 1.70
C VAL A 109 8.70 10.71 0.53
N LYS A 110 9.88 10.14 0.81
CA LYS A 110 10.75 9.53 -0.20
C LYS A 110 10.08 8.32 -0.85
N GLN A 111 9.53 7.41 -0.06
CA GLN A 111 8.83 6.21 -0.54
C GLN A 111 7.60 6.56 -1.37
N GLU A 112 6.79 7.51 -0.90
CA GLU A 112 5.63 8.05 -1.60
C GLU A 112 6.04 8.60 -2.97
N LYS A 113 7.09 9.43 -3.02
CA LYS A 113 7.59 10.00 -4.28
C LYS A 113 8.05 8.93 -5.27
N ILE A 114 8.71 7.87 -4.79
CA ILE A 114 9.16 6.74 -5.62
C ILE A 114 7.94 5.98 -6.18
N ILE A 115 6.99 5.63 -5.32
CA ILE A 115 5.77 4.88 -5.71
C ILE A 115 4.97 5.69 -6.73
N LEU A 116 4.61 6.93 -6.40
CA LEU A 116 3.84 7.79 -7.29
C LEU A 116 4.57 8.07 -8.60
N GLY A 117 5.90 8.21 -8.56
CA GLY A 117 6.74 8.35 -9.75
C GLY A 117 6.68 7.13 -10.68
N LYS A 118 6.66 5.92 -10.12
CA LYS A 118 6.48 4.68 -10.91
C LYS A 118 5.06 4.54 -11.46
N LEU A 119 4.03 4.83 -10.66
CA LEU A 119 2.63 4.75 -11.09
C LEU A 119 2.32 5.71 -12.24
N ARG A 120 2.77 6.97 -12.15
CA ARG A 120 2.57 7.98 -13.22
C ARG A 120 3.23 7.61 -14.54
N ARG A 121 4.35 6.88 -14.52
CA ARG A 121 5.02 6.43 -15.75
C ARG A 121 4.24 5.34 -16.47
N ASP A 122 3.46 4.53 -15.74
CA ASP A 122 2.65 3.46 -16.32
C ASP A 122 1.34 3.98 -16.95
N ASP A 123 0.79 5.09 -16.45
CA ASP A 123 -0.41 5.72 -17.02
C ASP A 123 -0.20 6.33 -18.42
N ILE A 124 1.05 6.51 -18.86
CA ILE A 124 1.41 7.16 -20.13
C ILE A 124 1.53 6.15 -21.29
N TYR A 125 1.37 4.84 -21.03
CA TYR A 125 1.47 3.77 -22.03
C TYR A 125 0.26 2.83 -22.04
#